data_AF-A0A8T1ERW9-F1
#
_entry.id   AF-A0A8T1ERW9-F1
#
_cell.length_a   1.000
_cell.length_b   1.000
_cell.length_c   1.000
_cell.angle_alpha   90.00
_cell.angle_beta   90.00
_cell.angle_gamma   90.00
#
_symmetry.space_group_name_H-M   'P 1'
#
loop_
_entity.id
_entity.type
_entity.pdbx_description
1 polymer ?
#
loop_
_entity_poly.entity_id
_entity_poly.type
_entity_poly.pdbx_seq_one_letter_code
_entity_poly.pdbx_strand_id
1 'polypeptide(L)'
;MSGRKRCLIVESDEDEFLVGKTLLSELVIDVDRQLEYLASRGDDDETFDEPEGIPACKLTPADVVMNVVDTMVRDAVDRGVVDEYITTRLHTILHRFGGWRLEVGNDPPARVPPLKIRLMAGASPYRCKVWQYSPEKSEFLDAFNKKLVELGWVYENRESRWCCPALPAKKAQL
;
A
#
# COMPACT_ATOMS: atom_id res chain seq x y z
N MET A 1 9.72 4.45 25.18
CA MET A 1 10.54 5.62 25.55
C MET A 1 10.28 6.71 24.51
N SER A 2 9.75 7.86 24.92
CA SER A 2 9.47 8.98 24.00
C SER A 2 10.78 9.62 23.57
N GLY A 3 11.15 9.47 22.29
CA GLY A 3 12.36 10.04 21.72
C GLY A 3 12.26 11.57 21.65
N ARG A 4 13.24 12.26 22.23
CA ARG A 4 13.32 13.73 22.22
C ARG A 4 13.53 14.18 20.76
N LYS A 5 12.54 14.83 20.16
CA LYS A 5 12.67 15.40 18.81
C LYS A 5 13.38 16.74 18.89
N ARG A 6 14.43 16.93 18.07
CA ARG A 6 15.09 18.22 17.90
C ARG A 6 14.15 19.14 17.10
N CYS A 7 13.90 20.34 17.61
CA CYS A 7 13.09 21.36 16.95
C CYS A 7 13.96 22.60 16.79
N LEU A 8 14.00 23.15 15.57
CA LEU A 8 14.65 24.43 15.28
C LEU A 8 13.52 25.44 15.04
N ILE A 9 13.48 26.49 15.86
CA ILE A 9 12.56 27.61 15.70
C ILE A 9 13.39 28.76 15.15
N VAL A 10 13.00 29.29 14.00
CA VAL A 10 13.64 30.44 13.37
C VAL A 10 12.65 31.60 13.44
N GLU A 11 13.00 32.62 14.22
CA GLU A 11 12.25 33.87 14.25
C GLU A 11 12.81 34.76 13.14
N SER A 12 12.03 34.94 12.08
CA SER A 12 12.35 35.80 10.94
C SER A 12 11.09 36.53 10.50
N ASP A 13 11.25 37.80 10.11
CA ASP A 13 10.19 38.60 9.49
C ASP A 13 10.09 38.35 7.97
N GLU A 14 10.88 37.41 7.44
CA GLU A 14 10.91 37.02 6.03
C GLU A 14 10.05 35.78 5.76
N ASP A 15 9.37 35.76 4.60
CA ASP A 15 8.50 34.64 4.18
C ASP A 15 9.28 33.41 3.66
N GLU A 16 10.59 33.54 3.43
CA GLU A 16 11.46 32.50 2.87
C GLU A 16 12.75 32.34 3.69
N PHE A 17 13.27 31.11 3.77
CA PHE A 17 14.54 30.81 4.45
C PHE A 17 15.34 29.74 3.71
N LEU A 18 16.67 29.86 3.78
CA LEU A 18 17.58 28.90 3.15
C LEU A 18 17.95 27.79 4.15
N VAL A 19 17.71 26.54 3.75
CA VAL A 19 18.07 25.36 4.54
C VAL A 19 19.29 24.67 3.93
N GLY A 20 20.35 24.50 4.72
CA GLY A 20 21.55 23.80 4.28
C GLY A 20 21.32 22.30 4.06
N LYS A 21 22.09 21.70 3.14
CA LYS A 21 22.02 20.26 2.80
C LYS A 21 22.09 19.35 4.02
N THR A 22 22.94 19.65 5.01
CA THR A 22 23.10 18.84 6.22
C THR A 22 21.80 18.74 7.03
N LEU A 23 21.06 19.84 7.18
CA LEU A 23 19.78 19.84 7.91
C LEU A 23 18.69 19.09 7.13
N LEU A 24 18.67 19.21 5.80
CA LEU A 24 17.78 18.42 4.95
C LEU A 24 18.08 16.92 5.09
N SER A 25 19.35 16.52 5.10
CA SER A 25 19.74 15.12 5.34
C SER A 25 19.34 14.61 6.72
N GLU A 26 19.45 15.42 7.78
CA GLU A 26 18.96 15.05 9.12
C GLU A 26 17.43 14.87 9.17
N LEU A 27 16.70 15.59 8.30
CA LEU A 27 15.25 15.45 8.10
C LEU A 27 14.89 14.34 7.09
N VAL A 28 15.88 13.58 6.60
CA VAL A 28 15.73 12.50 5.61
C VAL A 28 15.23 13.03 4.25
N ILE A 29 15.51 14.29 3.95
CA ILE A 29 15.25 14.92 2.66
C ILE A 29 16.56 14.94 1.87
N ASP A 30 16.70 13.98 0.96
CA ASP A 30 17.84 13.90 0.04
C ASP A 30 17.42 14.43 -1.34
N VAL A 31 17.71 15.71 -1.58
CA VAL A 31 17.36 16.41 -2.82
C VAL A 31 18.12 15.83 -4.02
N ASP A 32 19.36 15.38 -3.82
CA ASP A 32 20.19 14.85 -4.90
C ASP A 32 19.62 13.50 -5.39
N ARG A 33 19.23 12.63 -4.45
CA ARG A 33 18.53 11.36 -4.77
C ARG A 33 17.15 11.59 -5.40
N GLN A 34 16.39 12.56 -4.92
CA GLN A 34 15.08 12.90 -5.52
C GLN A 34 15.23 13.44 -6.94
N LEU A 35 16.26 14.24 -7.19
CA LEU A 35 16.57 14.77 -8.52
C LEU A 35 17.04 13.66 -9.46
N GLU A 36 17.87 12.73 -8.97
CA GLU A 36 18.26 11.53 -9.71
C GLU A 36 17.04 10.70 -10.12
N TYR A 37 16.10 10.44 -9.21
CA TYR A 37 14.83 9.76 -9.56
C TYR A 37 14.02 10.49 -10.65
N LEU A 38 14.01 11.83 -10.63
CA LEU A 38 13.32 12.61 -11.65
C LEU A 38 14.05 12.59 -13.00
N ALA A 39 15.38 12.56 -12.99
CA ALA A 39 16.22 12.51 -14.17
C ALA A 39 16.27 11.12 -14.81
N SER A 40 16.20 10.05 -14.01
CA SER A 40 16.20 8.66 -14.46
C SER A 40 14.88 8.22 -15.09
N ARG A 41 13.83 9.03 -15.01
CA ARG A 41 12.53 8.81 -15.69
C ARG A 41 12.61 9.14 -17.19
N GLY A 42 13.65 8.65 -17.86
CA GLY A 42 13.77 8.66 -19.31
C GLY A 42 13.29 7.32 -19.84
N ASP A 43 12.10 7.30 -20.46
CA ASP A 43 11.49 6.14 -21.14
C ASP A 43 11.76 4.79 -20.44
N ASP A 44 11.13 4.62 -19.28
CA ASP A 44 11.14 3.38 -18.50
C ASP A 44 10.41 2.24 -19.25
N ASP A 45 11.13 1.59 -20.16
CA ASP A 45 10.97 0.17 -20.48
C ASP A 45 11.52 -0.65 -19.30
N GLU A 46 10.84 -0.53 -18.17
CA GLU A 46 11.11 -1.29 -16.97
C GLU A 46 10.60 -2.72 -17.19
N THR A 47 11.45 -3.58 -17.73
CA THR A 47 11.23 -5.03 -17.86
C THR A 47 10.50 -5.53 -16.61
N PHE A 48 9.22 -5.91 -16.74
CA PHE A 48 8.54 -6.57 -15.63
C PHE A 48 9.07 -7.99 -15.60
N ASP A 49 9.84 -8.32 -14.55
CA ASP A 49 9.90 -9.70 -14.12
C ASP A 49 8.47 -10.19 -13.88
N GLU A 50 8.23 -11.46 -14.27
CA GLU A 50 6.93 -12.12 -14.26
C GLU A 50 6.16 -11.72 -12.99
N PRO A 51 5.01 -11.03 -13.10
CA PRO A 51 4.27 -10.65 -11.92
C PRO A 51 3.87 -11.94 -11.22
N GLU A 52 4.33 -12.13 -9.98
CA GLU A 52 3.69 -13.06 -9.06
C GLU A 52 2.23 -12.60 -8.96
N GLY A 53 1.39 -13.20 -9.79
CA GLY A 53 0.01 -12.81 -9.95
C GLY A 53 -0.63 -12.80 -8.57
N ILE A 54 -1.46 -11.78 -8.30
CA ILE A 54 -2.19 -11.71 -7.04
C ILE A 54 -2.94 -13.04 -6.91
N PRO A 55 -2.58 -13.91 -5.95
CA PRO A 55 -3.00 -15.29 -6.02
C PRO A 55 -4.52 -15.36 -5.95
N ALA A 56 -5.12 -16.33 -6.63
CA ALA A 56 -6.58 -16.47 -6.64
C ALA A 56 -7.08 -16.53 -5.20
N CYS A 57 -8.15 -15.81 -4.88
CA CYS A 57 -8.72 -15.73 -3.54
C CYS A 57 -9.28 -17.10 -3.12
N LYS A 58 -8.40 -18.00 -2.72
CA LYS A 58 -8.75 -19.27 -2.11
C LYS A 58 -8.97 -18.97 -0.65
N LEU A 59 -10.04 -19.52 -0.08
CA LEU A 59 -10.16 -19.62 1.37
C LEU A 59 -8.96 -20.45 1.84
N THR A 60 -7.90 -19.79 2.26
CA THR A 60 -6.76 -20.45 2.91
C THR A 60 -7.32 -21.07 4.19
N PRO A 61 -7.23 -22.39 4.37
CA PRO A 61 -7.73 -23.03 5.59
C PRO A 61 -7.14 -22.32 6.81
N ALA A 62 -7.96 -22.11 7.85
CA ALA A 62 -7.54 -21.37 9.04
C ALA A 62 -6.24 -21.95 9.63
N ASP A 63 -6.08 -23.27 9.56
CA ASP A 63 -4.88 -23.99 10.01
C ASP A 63 -3.60 -23.56 9.27
N VAL A 64 -3.70 -23.30 7.95
CA VAL A 64 -2.55 -22.82 7.15
C VAL A 64 -2.15 -21.42 7.59
N VAL A 65 -3.12 -20.55 7.83
CA VAL A 65 -2.85 -19.18 8.30
C VAL A 65 -2.21 -19.20 9.69
N MET A 66 -2.72 -20.03 10.59
CA MET A 66 -2.15 -20.15 11.95
C MET A 66 -0.76 -20.77 11.93
N ASN A 67 -0.46 -21.72 11.04
CA ASN A 67 0.90 -22.24 10.87
C ASN A 67 1.91 -21.14 10.47
N VAL A 68 1.49 -20.18 9.63
CA VAL A 68 2.31 -19.03 9.26
C VAL A 68 2.49 -18.10 10.47
N VAL A 69 1.43 -17.82 11.21
CA VAL A 69 1.50 -17.02 12.45
C VAL A 69 2.48 -17.64 13.45
N ASP A 70 2.41 -18.95 13.66
CA ASP A 70 3.30 -19.68 14.56
C ASP A 70 4.75 -19.65 14.08
N THR A 71 4.96 -19.66 12.76
CA THR A 71 6.30 -19.50 12.16
C THR A 71 6.85 -18.09 12.38
N MET A 72 6.02 -17.06 12.25
CA MET A 72 6.42 -15.67 12.52
C MET A 72 6.77 -15.45 14.00
N VAL A 73 6.04 -16.10 14.92
CA VAL A 73 6.36 -16.06 16.35
C VAL A 73 7.72 -16.71 16.62
N ARG A 74 8.00 -17.88 16.04
CA ARG A 74 9.31 -18.54 16.15
C ARG A 74 10.44 -17.67 15.61
N ASP A 75 10.28 -17.12 14.41
CA ASP A 75 11.28 -16.22 13.81
C ASP A 75 11.56 -14.98 14.67
N ALA A 76 10.53 -14.41 15.30
CA ALA A 76 10.70 -13.28 16.22
C ALA A 76 11.49 -13.65 17.50
N VAL A 77 11.32 -14.87 18.01
CA VAL A 77 12.10 -15.39 19.15
C VAL A 77 13.54 -15.65 18.73
N ASP A 78 13.75 -16.31 17.59
CA ASP A 78 15.09 -16.63 17.06
C ASP A 78 15.92 -15.36 16.81
N ARG A 79 15.26 -14.26 16.41
CA ARG A 79 15.88 -12.94 16.23
C ARG A 79 16.04 -12.15 17.54
N GLY A 80 15.57 -12.67 18.67
CA GLY A 80 15.60 -11.98 19.97
C GLY A 80 14.71 -10.74 20.05
N VAL A 81 13.73 -10.60 19.15
CA VAL A 81 12.75 -9.50 19.16
C VAL A 81 11.75 -9.71 20.30
N VAL A 82 11.44 -10.96 20.62
CA VAL A 82 10.53 -11.36 21.69
C VAL A 82 11.26 -12.26 22.67
N ASP A 83 11.14 -11.93 23.96
CA ASP A 83 11.64 -12.76 25.06
C ASP A 83 10.79 -14.02 25.20
N GLU A 84 11.43 -15.17 25.43
CA GLU A 84 10.80 -16.47 25.64
C GLU A 84 9.72 -16.42 26.73
N TYR A 85 9.90 -15.58 27.77
CA TYR A 85 8.91 -15.35 28.82
C TYR A 85 7.58 -14.77 28.30
N ILE A 86 7.62 -13.95 27.25
CA ILE A 86 6.45 -13.27 26.67
C ILE A 86 5.83 -14.09 25.52
N THR A 87 6.59 -15.00 24.91
CA THR A 87 6.19 -15.82 23.77
C THR A 87 4.88 -16.56 23.99
N THR A 88 4.69 -17.22 25.15
CA THR A 88 3.45 -17.95 25.45
C THR A 88 2.23 -17.02 25.48
N ARG A 89 2.40 -15.82 26.03
CA ARG A 89 1.33 -14.82 26.10
C ARG A 89 1.02 -14.25 24.71
N LEU A 90 2.05 -13.97 23.90
CA LEU A 90 1.91 -13.52 22.52
C LEU A 90 1.16 -14.55 21.68
N HIS A 91 1.59 -15.81 21.72
CA HIS A 91 0.94 -16.93 21.03
C HIS A 91 -0.54 -17.04 21.43
N THR A 92 -0.85 -16.97 22.73
CA THR A 92 -2.23 -16.99 23.24
C THR A 92 -3.08 -15.87 22.66
N ILE A 93 -2.52 -14.66 22.56
CA ILE A 93 -3.21 -13.50 21.98
C ILE A 93 -3.47 -13.73 20.50
N LEU A 94 -2.45 -14.13 19.74
CA LEU A 94 -2.55 -14.31 18.29
C LEU A 94 -3.54 -15.43 17.91
N HIS A 95 -3.60 -16.51 18.69
CA HIS A 95 -4.59 -17.59 18.53
C HIS A 95 -5.99 -17.20 19.00
N ARG A 96 -6.11 -16.28 19.96
CA ARG A 96 -7.41 -15.76 20.42
C ARG A 96 -8.04 -14.83 19.40
N PHE A 97 -7.23 -14.04 18.69
CA PHE A 97 -7.72 -13.14 17.65
C PHE A 97 -7.77 -13.86 16.30
N GLY A 98 -8.94 -13.83 15.66
CA GLY A 98 -9.10 -14.26 14.26
C GLY A 98 -8.89 -13.10 13.29
N GLY A 99 -9.09 -13.37 12.00
CA GLY A 99 -9.04 -12.35 10.95
C GLY A 99 -7.69 -12.19 10.27
N TRP A 100 -6.71 -13.04 10.60
CA TRP A 100 -5.48 -13.16 9.84
C TRP A 100 -5.78 -13.64 8.40
N ARG A 101 -5.07 -13.08 7.43
CA ARG A 101 -5.23 -13.37 6.01
C ARG A 101 -3.85 -13.42 5.36
N LEU A 102 -3.60 -14.43 4.54
CA LEU A 102 -2.42 -14.48 3.67
C LEU A 102 -2.65 -13.67 2.39
N GLU A 103 -3.91 -13.58 1.98
CA GLU A 103 -4.33 -12.89 0.77
C GLU A 103 -5.59 -12.06 1.03
N VAL A 104 -5.79 -11.04 0.20
CA VAL A 104 -7.03 -10.25 0.20
C VAL A 104 -8.23 -11.17 0.01
N GLY A 105 -9.12 -11.20 1.01
CA GLY A 105 -10.29 -12.07 1.11
C GLY A 105 -11.62 -11.37 0.83
N ASN A 106 -12.66 -12.13 0.55
CA ASN A 106 -14.04 -11.62 0.48
C ASN A 106 -14.66 -11.48 1.88
N ASP A 107 -14.07 -10.62 2.70
CA ASP A 107 -14.62 -10.30 4.01
C ASP A 107 -15.85 -9.39 3.87
N PRO A 108 -16.91 -9.59 4.68
CA PRO A 108 -18.09 -8.75 4.61
C PRO A 108 -17.73 -7.30 4.94
N PRO A 109 -18.41 -6.31 4.33
CA PRO A 109 -18.18 -4.92 4.63
C PRO A 109 -18.44 -4.64 6.12
N ALA A 110 -17.80 -3.58 6.63
CA ALA A 110 -18.07 -3.11 7.98
C ALA A 110 -19.58 -2.85 8.17
N ARG A 111 -20.10 -3.13 9.37
CA ARG A 111 -21.51 -2.94 9.74
C ARG A 111 -21.84 -1.46 9.96
N VAL A 112 -21.64 -0.66 8.91
CA VAL A 112 -21.91 0.77 8.88
C VAL A 112 -22.73 1.09 7.62
N PRO A 113 -23.58 2.14 7.66
CA PRO A 113 -24.29 2.57 6.47
C PRO A 113 -23.32 2.89 5.32
N PRO A 114 -23.71 2.65 4.05
CA PRO A 114 -22.87 2.97 2.91
C PRO A 114 -22.45 4.43 2.89
N LEU A 115 -21.17 4.67 2.56
CA LEU A 115 -20.62 6.01 2.43
C LEU A 115 -21.32 6.76 1.29
N LYS A 116 -21.80 7.98 1.56
CA LYS A 116 -22.40 8.87 0.56
C LYS A 116 -21.44 9.99 0.21
N ILE A 117 -20.92 9.96 -1.02
CA ILE A 117 -20.03 11.01 -1.55
C ILE A 117 -20.87 12.25 -1.90
N ARG A 118 -20.47 13.43 -1.43
CA ARG A 118 -21.06 14.73 -1.80
C ARG A 118 -20.06 15.49 -2.67
N LEU A 119 -20.48 15.83 -3.88
CA LEU A 119 -19.67 16.66 -4.77
C LEU A 119 -19.79 18.14 -4.38
N MET A 120 -18.73 18.91 -4.60
CA MET A 120 -18.78 20.37 -4.45
C MET A 120 -19.72 20.98 -5.49
N ALA A 121 -20.29 22.15 -5.16
CA ALA A 121 -21.10 22.90 -6.10
C ALA A 121 -20.29 23.25 -7.37
N GLY A 122 -20.88 23.01 -8.55
CA GLY A 122 -20.21 23.24 -9.84
C GLY A 122 -19.29 22.10 -10.31
N ALA A 123 -19.15 21.01 -9.56
CA ALA A 123 -18.37 19.85 -10.02
C ALA A 123 -18.98 19.25 -11.30
N SER A 124 -18.18 19.18 -12.36
CA SER A 124 -18.54 18.56 -13.64
C SER A 124 -17.87 17.20 -13.80
N PRO A 125 -18.54 16.22 -14.43
CA PRO A 125 -17.93 14.93 -14.73
C PRO A 125 -16.65 15.06 -15.55
N TYR A 126 -15.63 14.29 -15.18
CA TYR A 126 -14.38 14.17 -15.92
C TYR A 126 -14.26 12.76 -16.50
N ARG A 127 -13.95 12.66 -17.79
CA ARG A 127 -13.50 11.41 -18.42
C ARG A 127 -12.10 11.63 -18.99
N CYS A 128 -11.15 10.82 -18.53
CA CYS A 128 -9.83 10.77 -19.13
C CYS A 128 -9.90 10.26 -20.58
N LYS A 129 -8.91 10.63 -21.37
CA LYS A 129 -8.67 10.01 -22.68
C LYS A 129 -8.27 8.55 -22.51
N VAL A 130 -8.43 7.75 -23.56
CA VAL A 130 -7.96 6.37 -23.59
C VAL A 130 -6.46 6.35 -23.32
N TRP A 131 -6.05 5.61 -22.30
CA TRP A 131 -4.65 5.44 -21.93
C TRP A 131 -4.13 4.15 -22.56
N GLN A 132 -2.95 4.20 -23.17
CA GLN A 132 -2.27 3.01 -23.68
C GLN A 132 -1.35 2.47 -22.58
N TYR A 133 -1.56 1.20 -22.21
CA TYR A 133 -0.69 0.48 -21.29
C TYR A 133 0.24 -0.45 -22.08
N SER A 134 1.42 -0.75 -21.55
CA SER A 134 2.23 -1.86 -22.07
C SER A 134 1.47 -3.19 -21.91
N PRO A 135 1.78 -4.22 -22.72
CA PRO A 135 1.12 -5.52 -22.61
C PRO A 135 1.11 -6.08 -21.18
N GLU A 136 2.25 -6.02 -20.49
CA GLU A 136 2.43 -6.49 -19.11
C GLU A 136 1.51 -5.76 -18.12
N LYS A 137 1.42 -4.42 -18.24
CA LYS A 137 0.54 -3.60 -17.40
C LYS A 137 -0.93 -3.88 -17.67
N SER A 138 -1.28 -4.13 -18.93
CA SER A 138 -2.64 -4.49 -19.32
C SER A 138 -3.04 -5.84 -18.74
N GLU A 139 -2.18 -6.86 -18.86
CA GLU A 139 -2.42 -8.20 -18.33
C GLU A 139 -2.58 -8.17 -16.80
N PHE A 140 -1.72 -7.42 -16.10
CA PHE A 140 -1.85 -7.22 -14.67
C PHE A 140 -3.20 -6.57 -14.30
N LEU A 141 -3.57 -5.47 -14.97
CA LEU A 141 -4.83 -4.77 -14.70
C LEU A 141 -6.03 -5.68 -14.96
N ASP A 142 -6.02 -6.47 -16.02
CA ASP A 142 -7.09 -7.40 -16.36
C ASP A 142 -7.22 -8.50 -15.30
N ALA A 143 -6.12 -9.13 -14.91
CA ALA A 143 -6.11 -10.16 -13.87
C ALA A 143 -6.57 -9.61 -12.51
N PHE A 144 -6.07 -8.43 -12.13
CA PHE A 144 -6.43 -7.78 -10.88
C PHE A 144 -7.90 -7.35 -10.83
N ASN A 145 -8.39 -6.68 -11.89
CA ASN A 145 -9.78 -6.26 -11.97
C ASN A 145 -10.73 -7.45 -11.98
N LYS A 146 -10.39 -8.55 -12.67
CA LYS A 146 -11.17 -9.79 -12.64
C LYS A 146 -11.29 -10.32 -11.20
N LYS A 147 -10.20 -10.34 -10.43
CA LYS A 147 -10.23 -10.72 -9.01
C LYS A 147 -11.14 -9.80 -8.19
N LEU A 148 -11.06 -8.48 -8.39
CA LEU A 148 -11.93 -7.52 -7.69
C LEU A 148 -13.43 -7.73 -8.01
N VAL A 149 -13.75 -8.09 -9.25
CA VAL A 149 -15.12 -8.45 -9.66
C VAL A 149 -15.56 -9.75 -9.00
N GLU A 150 -14.72 -10.78 -8.99
CA GLU A 150 -15.00 -12.06 -8.30
C GLU A 150 -15.24 -11.88 -6.80
N LEU A 151 -14.52 -10.94 -6.16
CA LEU A 151 -14.73 -10.54 -4.76
C LEU A 151 -16.00 -9.70 -4.55
N GLY A 152 -16.63 -9.21 -5.61
CA GLY A 152 -17.79 -8.32 -5.54
C GLY A 152 -17.45 -6.89 -5.07
N TRP A 153 -16.17 -6.50 -5.15
CA TRP A 153 -15.70 -5.18 -4.70
C TRP A 153 -15.88 -4.10 -5.76
N VAL A 154 -15.90 -4.50 -7.03
CA VAL A 154 -16.15 -3.63 -8.18
C VAL A 154 -17.13 -4.28 -9.13
N TYR A 155 -17.77 -3.46 -9.96
CA TYR A 155 -18.71 -3.91 -10.99
C TYR A 155 -18.57 -3.04 -12.24
N GLU A 156 -18.96 -3.59 -13.39
CA GLU A 156 -18.96 -2.85 -14.66
C GLU A 156 -20.07 -1.77 -14.64
N ASN A 157 -19.72 -0.52 -14.90
CA ASN A 157 -20.68 0.59 -14.99
C ASN A 157 -20.49 1.38 -16.29
N ARG A 158 -21.26 1.01 -17.32
CA ARG A 158 -21.22 1.66 -18.66
C ARG A 158 -21.77 3.09 -18.65
N GLU A 159 -22.61 3.41 -17.68
CA GLU A 159 -23.28 4.71 -17.55
C GLU A 159 -22.44 5.76 -16.81
N SER A 160 -21.26 5.38 -16.30
CA SER A 160 -20.42 6.31 -15.53
C SER A 160 -19.92 7.46 -16.40
N ARG A 161 -20.33 8.69 -16.08
CA ARG A 161 -19.76 9.91 -16.68
C ARG A 161 -18.39 10.28 -16.12
N TRP A 162 -17.87 9.52 -15.16
CA TRP A 162 -16.59 9.73 -14.50
C TRP A 162 -15.61 8.61 -14.88
N CYS A 163 -14.40 8.97 -15.29
CA CYS A 163 -13.33 8.02 -15.59
C CYS A 163 -11.96 8.67 -15.35
N CYS A 164 -11.09 7.98 -14.62
CA CYS A 164 -9.70 8.35 -14.41
C CYS A 164 -8.78 7.20 -14.86
N PRO A 165 -7.54 7.49 -15.30
CA PRO A 165 -6.60 6.44 -15.67
C PRO A 165 -6.17 5.64 -14.43
N ALA A 166 -5.98 4.34 -14.59
CA ALA A 166 -5.37 3.49 -13.58
C ALA A 166 -3.85 3.51 -13.81
N LEU A 167 -3.07 3.71 -12.75
CA LEU A 167 -1.61 3.70 -12.84
C LEU A 167 -1.08 2.50 -12.06
N PRO A 168 -0.72 1.39 -12.75
CA PRO A 168 -0.05 0.27 -12.11
C PRO A 168 1.31 0.73 -11.59
N ALA A 169 1.56 0.50 -10.30
CA ALA A 169 2.83 0.80 -9.65
C ALA A 169 3.42 -0.50 -9.11
N LYS A 170 4.70 -0.75 -9.40
CA LYS A 170 5.46 -1.83 -8.76
C LYS A 170 5.62 -1.48 -7.28
N LYS A 171 5.24 -2.40 -6.40
CA LYS A 171 5.52 -2.27 -4.97
C LYS A 171 6.93 -2.82 -4.72
N ALA A 172 7.77 -2.06 -4.03
CA ALA A 172 9.08 -2.56 -3.61
C ALA A 172 8.89 -3.81 -2.73
N GLN A 173 9.61 -4.88 -3.06
CA GLN A 173 9.72 -6.05 -2.19
C GLN A 173 10.58 -5.64 -0.98
N LEU A 174 10.04 -5.84 0.22
CA LEU A 174 10.74 -5.62 1.49
C LEU A 174 11.42 -6.91 1.95
#